data_AF-A0A8B8KIK5-F1
#
_entry.id   AF-A0A8B8KIK5-F1
#
_cell.length_a   1.000
_cell.length_b   1.000
_cell.length_c   1.000
_cell.angle_alpha   90.00
_cell.angle_beta   90.00
_cell.angle_gamma   90.00
#
_symmetry.space_group_name_H-M   'P 1'
#
loop_
_entity.id
_entity.type
_entity.pdbx_description
1 polymer ?
#
loop_
_entity_poly.entity_id
_entity_poly.type
_entity_poly.pdbx_seq_one_letter_code
_entity_poly.pdbx_strand_id
1 'polypeptide(L)'
;MEEDEGAKLSIYKAVRSIKRRDNSVYNALRSIYEDSIFVREISQLWPQLPLLANLRCGLWYSPNFHSNCYFKSTDGHTNNCSFSTSRLNLHVAHLAGQKGGCIIVDSTRKGKRFPDSMSKTIPIWTCVLNRAIKDFHDSNGCDERALHWDCSLHLPLWVPQTEKASIEERLEEWTRQLKASGADIVSLAACLRKPLRPLWISQKTVIWLNEVPHHDSWDFTPIILLSASSSVGLSQHRTTSEFSWNYIPGAGDDEESWARGLSPALFWKHVYDLINSGPDMCNQKVADIVERSRVSRAHRGESAPQITVKPLKSTSLLHEEPSVTDDILNIKIDTESSEDFGISWLGSTNLAVGTSQIAADAADVDCILNCDRESISVCLPSAESYLHLPMVTSKFDRFSLLNNLPKAVSFAKFNLSQGKRLLVCCNNGTFDDGKSFNVTQVTKWDMRRRLVYVCKFATNARPSRGNLRQVFNFLIGGKSVHSLDTERDE
;
A
#
# COMPACT_ATOMS: atom_id res chain seq x y z
N MET A 1 28.00 -21.86 -48.29
CA MET A 1 26.96 -21.34 -47.37
C MET A 1 27.27 -21.98 -46.04
N GLU A 2 27.74 -21.20 -45.08
CA GLU A 2 27.97 -21.69 -43.72
C GLU A 2 26.77 -21.26 -42.89
N GLU A 3 26.19 -22.19 -42.14
CA GLU A 3 25.04 -21.90 -41.28
C GLU A 3 25.57 -21.35 -39.95
N ASP A 4 25.07 -20.17 -39.55
CA ASP A 4 25.48 -19.50 -38.31
C ASP A 4 24.93 -20.26 -37.10
N GLU A 5 25.77 -21.08 -36.44
CA GLU A 5 25.40 -21.84 -35.25
C GLU A 5 24.97 -20.90 -34.12
N GLY A 6 23.64 -20.73 -33.96
CA GLY A 6 23.04 -19.82 -33.00
C GLY A 6 23.60 -19.93 -31.59
N ALA A 7 24.46 -18.97 -31.23
CA ALA A 7 25.29 -19.01 -30.03
C ALA A 7 24.46 -19.15 -28.74
N LYS A 8 24.44 -20.37 -28.18
CA LYS A 8 23.64 -20.74 -27.00
C LYS A 8 24.00 -19.83 -25.80
N LEU A 9 23.10 -18.90 -25.46
CA LEU A 9 23.29 -18.04 -24.29
C LEU A 9 23.32 -18.89 -23.01
N SER A 10 24.48 -18.92 -22.36
CA SER A 10 24.64 -19.42 -20.99
C SER A 10 23.51 -18.92 -20.08
N ILE A 11 22.96 -19.80 -19.25
CA ILE A 11 21.84 -19.52 -18.34
C ILE A 11 22.14 -18.27 -17.48
N TYR A 12 23.39 -18.07 -17.04
CA TYR A 12 23.80 -16.86 -16.32
C TYR A 12 23.71 -15.58 -17.16
N LYS A 13 24.04 -15.62 -18.46
CA LYS A 13 23.84 -14.49 -19.39
C LYS A 13 22.35 -14.27 -19.65
N ALA A 14 21.55 -15.33 -19.80
CA ALA A 14 20.10 -15.25 -19.97
C ALA A 14 19.40 -14.62 -18.75
N VAL A 15 19.65 -15.13 -17.54
CA VAL A 15 19.11 -14.59 -16.28
C VAL A 15 19.57 -13.14 -16.05
N ARG A 16 20.82 -12.80 -16.37
CA ARG A 16 21.33 -11.41 -16.28
C ARG A 16 20.70 -10.48 -17.33
N SER A 17 20.34 -11.02 -18.50
CA SER A 17 19.58 -10.30 -19.54
C SER A 17 18.12 -10.04 -19.10
N ILE A 18 17.45 -11.06 -18.55
CA ILE A 18 16.09 -10.95 -17.98
C ILE A 18 16.07 -9.90 -16.86
N LYS A 19 16.95 -10.00 -15.86
CA LYS A 19 17.06 -9.00 -14.78
C LYS A 19 17.37 -7.58 -15.26
N ARG A 20 18.05 -7.42 -16.41
CA ARG A 20 18.27 -6.11 -17.06
C ARG A 20 17.04 -5.59 -17.83
N ARG A 21 16.18 -6.48 -18.34
CA ARG A 21 14.88 -6.13 -18.93
C ARG A 21 13.85 -5.78 -17.85
N ASP A 22 13.91 -6.43 -16.70
CA ASP A 22 13.07 -6.15 -15.53
C ASP A 22 13.36 -4.77 -14.92
N ASN A 23 14.64 -4.42 -14.74
CA ASN A 23 15.08 -3.12 -14.23
C ASN A 23 15.47 -2.17 -15.36
N SER A 24 14.59 -1.98 -16.35
CA SER A 24 14.82 -1.03 -17.45
C SER A 24 14.49 0.42 -17.05
N VAL A 25 15.09 1.39 -17.74
CA VAL A 25 14.78 2.83 -17.57
C VAL A 25 13.30 3.11 -17.82
N TYR A 26 12.73 2.48 -18.85
CA TYR A 26 11.31 2.58 -19.19
C TYR A 26 10.43 2.04 -18.06
N ASN A 27 10.77 0.89 -17.48
CA ASN A 27 10.02 0.29 -16.36
C ASN A 27 10.03 1.21 -15.13
N ALA A 28 11.16 1.83 -14.81
CA ALA A 28 11.28 2.80 -13.71
C ALA A 28 10.38 4.04 -13.97
N LEU A 29 10.52 4.69 -15.13
CA LEU A 29 9.72 5.88 -15.48
C LEU A 29 8.21 5.60 -15.57
N ARG A 30 7.81 4.45 -16.13
CA ARG A 30 6.41 4.00 -16.13
C ARG A 30 5.87 3.76 -14.73
N SER A 31 6.68 3.21 -13.81
CA SER A 31 6.27 2.94 -12.43
C SER A 31 6.14 4.23 -11.61
N ILE A 32 7.08 5.17 -11.78
CA ILE A 32 7.01 6.52 -11.20
C ILE A 32 5.74 7.24 -11.68
N TYR A 33 5.43 7.17 -12.97
CA TYR A 33 4.21 7.77 -13.51
C TYR A 33 2.94 7.10 -12.96
N GLU A 34 2.90 5.77 -12.86
CA GLU A 34 1.76 5.04 -12.29
C GLU A 34 1.51 5.45 -10.82
N ASP A 35 2.57 5.47 -10.00
CA ASP A 35 2.49 5.89 -8.59
C ASP A 35 2.16 7.39 -8.42
N SER A 36 2.58 8.25 -9.34
CA SER A 36 2.29 9.69 -9.31
C SER A 36 0.80 10.02 -9.39
N ILE A 37 0.00 9.15 -10.05
CA ILE A 37 -1.45 9.31 -10.16
C ILE A 37 -2.07 9.24 -8.78
N PHE A 38 -1.65 8.26 -7.97
CA PHE A 38 -2.07 8.11 -6.58
C PHE A 38 -1.59 9.28 -5.70
N VAL A 39 -0.35 9.77 -5.91
CA VAL A 39 0.14 10.96 -5.18
C VAL A 39 -0.71 12.20 -5.48
N ARG A 40 -1.07 12.40 -6.76
CA ARG A 40 -1.99 13.47 -7.18
C ARG A 40 -3.38 13.30 -6.55
N GLU A 41 -3.97 12.12 -6.63
CA GLU A 41 -5.28 11.81 -6.03
C GLU A 41 -5.33 12.18 -4.54
N ILE A 42 -4.32 11.77 -3.75
CA ILE A 42 -4.26 12.11 -2.32
C ILE A 42 -4.05 13.61 -2.10
N SER A 43 -3.23 14.28 -2.91
CA SER A 43 -3.06 15.74 -2.81
C SER A 43 -4.34 16.53 -3.11
N GLN A 44 -5.24 15.98 -3.94
CA GLN A 44 -6.53 16.58 -4.28
C GLN A 44 -7.58 16.42 -3.18
N LEU A 45 -7.35 15.56 -2.17
CA LEU A 45 -8.24 15.45 -1.00
C LEU A 45 -8.06 16.62 -0.01
N TRP A 46 -6.87 17.23 0.03
CA TRP A 46 -6.55 18.40 0.85
C TRP A 46 -5.71 19.41 0.05
N PRO A 47 -6.28 20.09 -0.96
CA PRO A 47 -5.55 20.99 -1.85
C PRO A 47 -4.90 22.20 -1.15
N GLN A 48 -5.32 22.52 0.07
CA GLN A 48 -4.74 23.55 0.93
C GLN A 48 -3.47 23.08 1.66
N LEU A 49 -3.25 21.77 1.79
CA LEU A 49 -2.07 21.21 2.45
C LEU A 49 -0.87 21.20 1.48
N PRO A 50 0.27 21.80 1.85
CA PRO A 50 1.45 21.81 0.98
C PRO A 50 2.00 20.40 0.80
N LEU A 51 2.13 20.00 -0.47
CA LEU A 51 2.80 18.78 -0.91
C LEU A 51 4.32 18.98 -0.92
N LEU A 52 5.05 18.15 -0.17
CA LEU A 52 6.51 18.16 -0.01
C LEU A 52 7.13 16.85 -0.54
N ALA A 53 8.32 16.94 -1.12
CA ALA A 53 9.13 15.76 -1.46
C ALA A 53 10.16 15.46 -0.36
N ASN A 54 10.26 14.21 0.10
CA ASN A 54 11.47 13.77 0.78
C ASN A 54 12.59 13.61 -0.26
N LEU A 55 13.72 14.29 -0.06
CA LEU A 55 14.81 14.38 -1.04
C LEU A 55 15.39 13.00 -1.40
N ARG A 56 15.86 12.88 -2.64
CA ARG A 56 16.00 11.63 -3.42
C ARG A 56 14.62 11.12 -3.85
N CYS A 57 14.17 10.00 -3.31
CA CYS A 57 13.07 9.21 -3.87
C CYS A 57 11.76 9.99 -4.07
N GLY A 58 11.34 10.80 -3.09
CA GLY A 58 10.08 11.54 -3.14
C GLY A 58 9.97 12.54 -4.29
N LEU A 59 11.10 13.08 -4.80
CA LEU A 59 11.13 14.08 -5.88
C LEU A 59 10.54 13.57 -7.20
N TRP A 60 10.55 12.26 -7.43
CA TRP A 60 10.11 11.68 -8.69
C TRP A 60 8.58 11.68 -8.86
N TYR A 61 7.81 11.72 -7.77
CA TYR A 61 6.38 11.34 -7.78
C TYR A 61 5.37 12.48 -7.97
N SER A 62 5.83 13.72 -8.23
CA SER A 62 4.95 14.84 -8.66
C SER A 62 5.74 15.82 -9.54
N PRO A 63 5.12 16.42 -10.57
CA PRO A 63 5.73 17.52 -11.34
C PRO A 63 5.91 18.80 -10.52
N ASN A 64 5.16 18.98 -9.43
CA ASN A 64 5.18 20.18 -8.60
C ASN A 64 5.18 19.82 -7.10
N PHE A 65 6.01 20.52 -6.34
CA PHE A 65 6.08 20.45 -4.87
C PHE A 65 6.20 21.87 -4.31
N HIS A 66 5.61 22.10 -3.13
CA HIS A 66 5.66 23.39 -2.44
C HIS A 66 6.99 23.62 -1.71
N SER A 67 7.62 22.54 -1.27
CA SER A 67 8.95 22.52 -0.64
C SER A 67 9.50 21.09 -0.71
N ASN A 68 10.71 20.88 -0.21
CA ASN A 68 11.30 19.57 0.04
C ASN A 68 11.69 19.42 1.52
N CYS A 69 11.98 18.19 1.94
CA CYS A 69 12.50 17.85 3.26
C CYS A 69 13.55 16.72 3.15
N TYR A 70 14.31 16.46 4.20
CA TYR A 70 15.31 15.39 4.20
C TYR A 70 15.33 14.59 5.51
N PHE A 71 14.48 13.57 5.55
CA PHE A 71 14.42 12.56 6.61
C PHE A 71 15.03 11.26 6.08
N LYS A 72 16.17 10.81 6.64
CA LYS A 72 16.82 9.58 6.20
C LYS A 72 16.25 8.37 6.93
N SER A 73 15.94 7.31 6.19
CA SER A 73 15.57 6.00 6.76
C SER A 73 16.62 5.43 7.71
N THR A 74 17.92 5.72 7.49
CA THR A 74 19.01 5.35 8.40
C THR A 74 18.78 5.80 9.84
N ASP A 75 18.18 6.97 10.01
CA ASP A 75 17.99 7.61 11.30
C ASP A 75 16.83 6.93 12.08
N GLY A 76 16.05 6.08 11.40
CA GLY A 76 14.95 5.26 11.96
C GLY A 76 15.22 3.74 11.92
N HIS A 77 16.46 3.29 11.69
CA HIS A 77 16.78 1.86 11.66
C HIS A 77 16.58 1.20 13.03
N THR A 78 16.06 -0.03 13.03
CA THR A 78 15.86 -0.85 14.24
C THR A 78 17.18 -1.04 14.99
N ASN A 79 17.12 -0.93 16.32
CA ASN A 79 18.26 -0.92 17.24
C ASN A 79 19.29 0.22 17.04
N ASN A 80 19.13 1.09 16.02
CA ASN A 80 20.04 2.20 15.74
C ASN A 80 19.31 3.48 15.28
N CYS A 81 18.17 3.79 15.92
CA CYS A 81 17.49 5.07 15.71
C CYS A 81 18.36 6.23 16.21
N SER A 82 18.20 7.41 15.61
CA SER A 82 18.92 8.64 15.99
C SER A 82 18.13 9.89 15.63
N PHE A 83 18.38 10.99 16.36
CA PHE A 83 17.89 12.32 16.02
C PHE A 83 19.02 13.14 15.39
N SER A 84 18.77 13.78 14.26
CA SER A 84 19.81 14.49 13.51
C SER A 84 19.75 16.00 13.70
N THR A 85 20.61 16.52 14.58
CA THR A 85 20.81 17.96 14.80
C THR A 85 21.33 18.72 13.56
N SER A 86 21.86 18.01 12.55
CA SER A 86 22.24 18.58 11.25
C SER A 86 21.13 18.52 10.19
N ARG A 87 20.01 17.85 10.46
CA ARG A 87 18.85 17.71 9.56
C ARG A 87 17.55 18.00 10.31
N LEU A 88 17.50 19.15 10.97
CA LEU A 88 16.38 19.53 11.84
C LEU A 88 15.03 19.71 11.12
N ASN A 89 15.01 19.96 9.80
CA ASN A 89 13.79 20.12 9.00
C ASN A 89 12.75 21.12 9.57
N LEU A 90 13.17 22.13 10.36
CA LEU A 90 12.26 23.05 11.06
C LEU A 90 11.31 23.81 10.11
N HIS A 91 11.76 24.06 8.87
CA HIS A 91 10.94 24.67 7.82
C HIS A 91 9.69 23.85 7.47
N VAL A 92 9.73 22.52 7.65
CA VAL A 92 8.55 21.64 7.50
C VAL A 92 7.54 21.91 8.61
N ALA A 93 8.01 22.09 9.85
CA ALA A 93 7.16 22.36 11.00
C ALA A 93 6.54 23.77 10.92
N HIS A 94 7.30 24.79 10.51
CA HIS A 94 6.74 26.12 10.21
C HIS A 94 5.70 26.07 9.08
N LEU A 95 6.02 25.44 7.95
CA LEU A 95 5.12 25.34 6.81
C LEU A 95 3.84 24.58 7.18
N ALA A 96 3.94 23.54 8.01
CA ALA A 96 2.79 22.83 8.56
C ALA A 96 1.95 23.73 9.50
N GLY A 97 2.56 24.46 10.43
CA GLY A 97 1.85 25.39 11.31
C GLY A 97 1.13 26.52 10.55
N GLN A 98 1.75 27.04 9.49
CA GLN A 98 1.16 28.07 8.62
C GLN A 98 0.02 27.58 7.73
N LYS A 99 -0.10 26.26 7.49
CA LYS A 99 -1.05 25.67 6.53
C LYS A 99 -1.98 24.62 7.13
N GLY A 100 -2.01 24.48 8.45
CA GLY A 100 -2.83 23.47 9.13
C GLY A 100 -2.37 22.02 8.84
N GLY A 101 -1.10 21.82 8.49
CA GLY A 101 -0.50 20.52 8.18
C GLY A 101 0.38 20.52 6.92
N CYS A 102 0.87 19.34 6.53
CA CYS A 102 1.50 19.12 5.22
C CYS A 102 1.41 17.66 4.77
N ILE A 103 1.67 17.41 3.48
CA ILE A 103 1.79 16.05 2.91
C ILE A 103 3.25 15.84 2.51
N ILE A 104 3.91 14.81 3.06
CA ILE A 104 5.29 14.42 2.70
C ILE A 104 5.23 13.17 1.84
N VAL A 105 5.78 13.26 0.63
CA VAL A 105 5.87 12.15 -0.34
C VAL A 105 7.25 11.50 -0.24
N ASP A 106 7.24 10.18 -0.12
CA ASP A 106 8.42 9.30 -0.19
C ASP A 106 7.94 7.96 -0.77
N SER A 107 8.83 6.97 -0.92
CA SER A 107 8.38 5.61 -1.24
C SER A 107 9.29 4.56 -0.62
N THR A 108 9.04 3.28 -0.92
CA THR A 108 9.93 2.20 -0.50
C THR A 108 9.88 1.05 -1.50
N ARG A 109 11.00 0.32 -1.55
CA ARG A 109 11.17 -0.86 -2.39
C ARG A 109 10.42 -2.09 -1.86
N LYS A 110 10.33 -3.09 -2.73
CA LYS A 110 9.64 -4.37 -2.53
C LYS A 110 9.91 -4.97 -1.15
N GLY A 111 8.84 -5.23 -0.40
CA GLY A 111 8.87 -5.88 0.92
C GLY A 111 8.37 -4.99 2.06
N LYS A 112 8.59 -3.67 1.99
CA LYS A 112 8.03 -2.70 2.95
C LYS A 112 6.80 -1.99 2.38
N ARG A 113 5.94 -1.46 3.25
CA ARG A 113 4.80 -0.59 2.90
C ARG A 113 5.13 0.90 3.02
N PHE A 114 6.00 1.22 3.97
CA PHE A 114 6.53 2.56 4.24
C PHE A 114 8.04 2.45 4.47
N PRO A 115 8.83 3.46 4.09
CA PRO A 115 10.23 3.56 4.49
C PRO A 115 10.35 3.79 6.01
N ASP A 116 11.54 3.56 6.57
CA ASP A 116 11.80 3.83 8.00
C ASP A 116 11.81 5.34 8.31
N SER A 117 12.07 6.19 7.30
CA SER A 117 11.87 7.65 7.37
C SER A 117 10.44 7.98 7.85
N MET A 118 9.43 7.35 7.26
CA MET A 118 8.02 7.51 7.62
C MET A 118 7.59 6.65 8.80
N SER A 119 8.17 5.47 8.99
CA SER A 119 7.75 4.56 10.07
C SER A 119 8.27 4.96 11.44
N LYS A 120 9.46 5.60 11.52
CA LYS A 120 10.14 5.93 12.79
C LYS A 120 10.77 7.32 12.81
N THR A 121 11.52 7.73 11.78
CA THR A 121 12.29 9.00 11.83
C THR A 121 11.40 10.24 11.98
N ILE A 122 10.35 10.37 11.16
CA ILE A 122 9.43 11.51 11.24
C ILE A 122 8.57 11.45 12.52
N PRO A 123 8.03 10.29 12.95
CA PRO A 123 7.42 10.14 14.28
C PRO A 123 8.28 10.61 15.45
N ILE A 124 9.55 10.19 15.50
CA ILE A 124 10.53 10.65 16.51
C ILE A 124 10.68 12.17 16.44
N TRP A 125 10.87 12.72 15.24
CA TRP A 125 11.01 14.16 15.02
C TRP A 125 9.78 14.95 15.47
N THR A 126 8.55 14.50 15.16
CA THR A 126 7.31 15.15 15.65
C THR A 126 7.21 15.12 17.17
N CYS A 127 7.56 14.00 17.81
CA CYS A 127 7.50 13.86 19.26
C CYS A 127 8.54 14.74 19.98
N VAL A 128 9.76 14.79 19.47
CA VAL A 128 10.87 15.61 20.00
C VAL A 128 10.58 17.11 19.82
N LEU A 129 9.98 17.53 18.70
CA LEU A 129 9.50 18.91 18.52
C LEU A 129 8.35 19.25 19.49
N ASN A 130 7.34 18.39 19.62
CA ASN A 130 6.21 18.65 20.52
C ASN A 130 6.68 18.81 21.97
N ARG A 131 7.64 17.99 22.42
CA ARG A 131 8.26 18.08 23.76
C ARG A 131 9.02 19.38 23.96
N ALA A 132 9.88 19.77 23.01
CA ALA A 132 10.61 21.04 23.13
C ALA A 132 9.67 22.27 23.14
N ILE A 133 8.56 22.22 22.40
CA ILE A 133 7.53 23.27 22.42
C ILE A 133 6.76 23.27 23.75
N LYS A 134 6.40 22.11 24.30
CA LYS A 134 5.79 21.97 25.63
C LYS A 134 6.67 22.57 26.73
N ASP A 135 7.95 22.20 26.76
CA ASP A 135 8.94 22.73 27.71
C ASP A 135 9.02 24.26 27.63
N PHE A 136 8.96 24.82 26.41
CA PHE A 136 8.97 26.26 26.18
C PHE A 136 7.70 26.95 26.69
N HIS A 137 6.51 26.38 26.46
CA HIS A 137 5.27 26.93 27.02
C HIS A 137 5.30 26.91 28.55
N ASP A 138 5.62 25.76 29.17
CA ASP A 138 5.67 25.62 30.62
C ASP A 138 6.66 26.62 31.26
N SER A 139 7.79 26.88 30.60
CA SER A 139 8.80 27.84 31.05
C SER A 139 8.36 29.31 30.96
N ASN A 140 7.35 29.64 30.14
CA ASN A 140 6.82 30.99 29.96
C ASN A 140 5.47 31.22 30.66
N GLY A 141 4.98 30.23 31.42
CA GLY A 141 3.74 30.28 32.18
C GLY A 141 2.58 29.52 31.53
N CYS A 142 1.59 29.15 32.34
CA CYS A 142 0.47 28.29 31.93
C CYS A 142 -0.49 28.95 30.92
N ASP A 143 -0.15 28.90 29.63
CA ASP A 143 -1.14 28.89 28.56
C ASP A 143 -1.98 27.60 28.71
N GLU A 144 -3.32 27.69 28.71
CA GLU A 144 -4.21 26.51 28.78
C GLU A 144 -3.92 25.50 27.65
N ARG A 145 -3.40 25.97 26.51
CA ARG A 145 -2.94 25.11 25.40
C ARG A 145 -1.86 24.13 25.82
N ALA A 146 -1.01 24.48 26.79
CA ALA A 146 0.05 23.62 27.29
C ALA A 146 -0.52 22.38 28.02
N LEU A 147 -1.67 22.49 28.69
CA LEU A 147 -2.29 21.39 29.43
C LEU A 147 -2.76 20.24 28.52
N HIS A 148 -3.06 20.54 27.25
CA HIS A 148 -3.56 19.57 26.26
C HIS A 148 -2.60 19.29 25.10
N TRP A 149 -1.33 19.70 25.22
CA TRP A 149 -0.33 19.55 24.15
C TRP A 149 0.31 18.16 24.12
N ASP A 150 -0.05 17.36 23.11
CA ASP A 150 0.34 15.95 23.02
C ASP A 150 1.84 15.73 22.72
N CYS A 151 2.54 15.22 23.72
CA CYS A 151 3.97 14.85 23.69
C CYS A 151 4.23 13.35 23.51
N SER A 152 3.19 12.57 23.18
CA SER A 152 3.25 11.11 23.03
C SER A 152 3.96 10.68 21.75
N LEU A 153 4.55 9.48 21.75
CA LEU A 153 5.15 8.89 20.55
C LEU A 153 4.10 8.12 19.73
N HIS A 154 3.67 8.72 18.62
CA HIS A 154 2.76 8.12 17.64
C HIS A 154 3.53 7.33 16.58
N LEU A 155 3.69 6.02 16.81
CA LEU A 155 4.23 5.07 15.83
C LEU A 155 3.10 4.28 15.15
N PRO A 156 3.30 3.77 13.92
CA PRO A 156 2.29 2.98 13.24
C PRO A 156 2.25 1.54 13.76
N LEU A 157 1.09 0.89 13.62
CA LEU A 157 0.78 -0.44 14.19
C LEU A 157 1.70 -1.62 13.75
N TRP A 158 2.60 -1.40 12.79
CA TRP A 158 3.60 -2.40 12.34
C TRP A 158 4.98 -2.24 12.98
N VAL A 159 5.19 -1.21 13.82
CA VAL A 159 6.40 -1.07 14.65
C VAL A 159 6.14 -1.80 15.99
N PRO A 160 6.96 -2.79 16.39
CA PRO A 160 6.75 -3.53 17.63
C PRO A 160 6.76 -2.64 18.88
N GLN A 161 5.98 -3.01 19.90
CA GLN A 161 5.92 -2.27 21.17
C GLN A 161 7.27 -2.26 21.92
N THR A 162 8.13 -3.26 21.69
CA THR A 162 9.50 -3.30 22.19
C THR A 162 10.41 -2.27 21.50
N GLU A 163 10.30 -2.12 20.17
CA GLU A 163 11.00 -1.08 19.43
C GLU A 163 10.48 0.31 19.82
N LYS A 164 9.16 0.46 20.04
CA LYS A 164 8.57 1.68 20.59
C LYS A 164 9.18 2.04 21.96
N ALA A 165 9.24 1.11 22.91
CA ALA A 165 9.80 1.38 24.24
C ALA A 165 11.27 1.85 24.19
N SER A 166 12.11 1.17 23.40
CA SER A 166 13.52 1.55 23.23
C SER A 166 13.73 2.89 22.50
N ILE A 167 12.73 3.34 21.72
CA ILE A 167 12.70 4.71 21.19
C ILE A 167 12.27 5.70 22.28
N GLU A 168 11.26 5.37 23.09
CA GLU A 168 10.73 6.24 24.16
C GLU A 168 11.77 6.57 25.24
N GLU A 169 12.62 5.60 25.62
CA GLU A 169 13.79 5.77 26.50
C GLU A 169 14.77 6.85 26.04
N ARG A 170 14.78 7.20 24.74
CA ARG A 170 15.79 8.08 24.12
C ARG A 170 15.22 9.46 23.73
N LEU A 171 13.91 9.65 23.83
CA LEU A 171 13.24 10.91 23.46
C LEU A 171 13.67 12.10 24.33
N GLU A 172 13.95 11.89 25.62
CA GLU A 172 14.39 12.95 26.52
C GLU A 172 15.76 13.52 26.11
N GLU A 173 16.74 12.64 25.89
CA GLU A 173 18.07 13.01 25.41
C GLU A 173 18.01 13.70 24.04
N TRP A 174 17.18 13.22 23.11
CA TRP A 174 17.00 13.90 21.83
C TRP A 174 16.29 15.27 21.97
N THR A 175 15.38 15.44 22.93
CA THR A 175 14.77 16.74 23.24
C THR A 175 15.80 17.70 23.83
N ARG A 176 16.71 17.20 24.68
CA ARG A 176 17.87 17.98 25.17
C ARG A 176 18.82 18.36 24.05
N GLN A 177 19.15 17.43 23.13
CA GLN A 177 19.98 17.69 21.95
C GLN A 177 19.35 18.71 20.99
N LEU A 178 18.03 18.66 20.77
CA LEU A 178 17.30 19.65 19.98
C LEU A 178 17.45 21.05 20.61
N LYS A 179 17.14 21.20 21.91
CA LYS A 179 17.26 22.48 22.63
C LYS A 179 18.70 23.01 22.62
N ALA A 180 19.70 22.13 22.73
CA ALA A 180 21.11 22.49 22.66
C ALA A 180 21.63 22.79 21.23
N SER A 181 20.87 22.48 20.17
CA SER A 181 21.31 22.66 18.78
C SER A 181 21.15 24.08 18.21
N GLY A 182 20.62 25.02 19.00
CA GLY A 182 20.30 26.38 18.53
C GLY A 182 19.04 26.44 17.64
N ALA A 183 18.18 25.42 17.71
CA ALA A 183 16.90 25.41 17.01
C ALA A 183 15.97 26.51 17.53
N ASP A 184 15.31 27.23 16.62
CA ASP A 184 14.35 28.28 16.97
C ASP A 184 13.00 27.69 17.41
N ILE A 185 12.95 27.24 18.66
CA ILE A 185 11.74 26.74 19.30
C ILE A 185 10.73 27.87 19.54
N VAL A 186 11.18 29.12 19.67
CA VAL A 186 10.32 30.29 19.93
C VAL A 186 9.40 30.55 18.73
N SER A 187 9.98 30.66 17.53
CA SER A 187 9.20 30.85 16.30
C SER A 187 8.34 29.62 15.96
N LEU A 188 8.72 28.41 16.41
CA LEU A 188 7.90 27.21 16.24
C LEU A 188 6.69 27.20 17.17
N ALA A 189 6.88 27.51 18.45
CA ALA A 189 5.79 27.62 19.44
C ALA A 189 4.80 28.75 19.08
N ALA A 190 5.29 29.86 18.53
CA ALA A 190 4.43 30.92 18.00
C ALA A 190 3.66 30.52 16.73
N CYS A 191 4.18 29.57 15.95
CA CYS A 191 3.61 29.16 14.66
C CYS A 191 2.66 27.95 14.76
N LEU A 192 2.91 27.00 15.67
CA LEU A 192 2.15 25.78 15.82
C LEU A 192 1.08 25.94 16.91
N ARG A 193 -0.19 26.02 16.49
CA ARG A 193 -1.34 26.13 17.41
C ARG A 193 -1.83 24.79 17.98
N LYS A 194 -1.32 23.68 17.45
CA LYS A 194 -1.68 22.29 17.78
C LYS A 194 -0.44 21.39 17.63
N PRO A 195 -0.27 20.35 18.46
CA PRO A 195 0.88 19.43 18.39
C PRO A 195 1.01 18.76 17.03
N LEU A 196 2.23 18.51 16.55
CA LEU A 196 2.47 17.78 15.30
C LEU A 196 2.12 16.29 15.46
N ARG A 197 1.44 15.68 14.47
CA ARG A 197 1.11 14.25 14.51
C ARG A 197 1.21 13.57 13.13
N PRO A 198 1.91 12.43 13.00
CA PRO A 198 2.01 11.70 11.74
C PRO A 198 0.73 10.91 11.41
N LEU A 199 0.38 10.85 10.11
CA LEU A 199 -0.71 10.02 9.56
C LEU A 199 -0.20 9.25 8.33
N TRP A 200 -0.45 7.95 8.20
CA TRP A 200 0.19 7.11 7.16
C TRP A 200 -0.72 6.74 5.99
N ILE A 201 -0.36 7.19 4.78
CA ILE A 201 -1.10 6.97 3.53
C ILE A 201 -0.28 6.13 2.54
N SER A 202 -0.94 5.18 1.87
CA SER A 202 -0.37 4.28 0.86
C SER A 202 -1.49 3.77 -0.04
N GLN A 203 -1.19 3.18 -1.19
CA GLN A 203 -2.20 2.64 -2.12
C GLN A 203 -3.14 1.57 -1.49
N LYS A 204 -2.78 1.00 -0.33
CA LYS A 204 -3.62 0.07 0.47
C LYS A 204 -4.48 0.76 1.54
N THR A 205 -4.43 2.08 1.67
CA THR A 205 -5.11 2.83 2.75
C THR A 205 -6.47 3.35 2.27
N VAL A 206 -7.54 2.62 2.59
CA VAL A 206 -8.91 2.85 2.04
C VAL A 206 -9.78 3.84 2.83
N ILE A 207 -9.30 4.41 3.94
CA ILE A 207 -10.17 5.17 4.87
C ILE A 207 -10.69 6.50 4.29
N TRP A 208 -9.98 7.11 3.34
CA TRP A 208 -10.33 8.38 2.70
C TRP A 208 -11.46 8.27 1.64
N LEU A 209 -11.92 7.05 1.34
CA LEU A 209 -12.85 6.77 0.24
C LEU A 209 -14.34 6.94 0.59
N ASN A 210 -14.67 7.40 1.79
CA ASN A 210 -16.07 7.57 2.24
C ASN A 210 -16.34 8.95 2.83
N GLU A 211 -15.36 9.53 3.54
CA GLU A 211 -15.36 10.91 4.05
C GLU A 211 -13.90 11.38 4.16
N VAL A 212 -13.67 12.68 3.92
CA VAL A 212 -12.37 13.33 4.12
C VAL A 212 -12.54 14.35 5.25
N PRO A 213 -12.00 14.11 6.45
CA PRO A 213 -12.05 15.10 7.52
C PRO A 213 -11.33 16.39 7.10
N HIS A 214 -11.93 17.54 7.41
CA HIS A 214 -11.27 18.81 7.21
C HIS A 214 -10.10 18.92 8.19
N HIS A 215 -8.90 19.27 7.71
CA HIS A 215 -7.68 19.30 8.52
C HIS A 215 -7.82 20.08 9.85
N ASP A 216 -8.60 21.16 9.87
CA ASP A 216 -8.87 21.97 11.06
C ASP A 216 -9.67 21.24 12.16
N SER A 217 -10.44 20.20 11.84
CA SER A 217 -11.26 19.47 12.82
C SER A 217 -10.45 18.49 13.68
N TRP A 218 -9.17 18.28 13.38
CA TRP A 218 -8.28 17.49 14.21
C TRP A 218 -7.70 18.32 15.37
N ASP A 219 -7.46 17.68 16.50
CA ASP A 219 -6.82 18.22 17.70
C ASP A 219 -5.30 18.45 17.53
N PHE A 220 -4.72 17.96 16.43
CA PHE A 220 -3.31 18.04 16.06
C PHE A 220 -3.09 18.74 14.71
N THR A 221 -1.84 19.14 14.45
CA THR A 221 -1.34 19.56 13.13
C THR A 221 -0.89 18.30 12.35
N PRO A 222 -1.58 17.89 11.27
CA PRO A 222 -1.31 16.64 10.55
C PRO A 222 -0.04 16.71 9.69
N ILE A 223 0.84 15.72 9.87
CA ILE A 223 1.96 15.42 8.97
C ILE A 223 1.62 14.14 8.21
N ILE A 224 1.10 14.30 6.99
CA ILE A 224 0.56 13.22 6.18
C ILE A 224 1.69 12.54 5.41
N LEU A 225 2.04 11.32 5.82
CA LEU A 225 3.15 10.52 5.31
C LEU A 225 2.67 9.63 4.17
N LEU A 226 2.91 10.05 2.93
CA LEU A 226 2.40 9.44 1.72
C LEU A 226 3.46 8.57 1.04
N SER A 227 3.40 7.26 1.30
CA SER A 227 4.19 6.26 0.58
C SER A 227 3.57 6.03 -0.80
N ALA A 228 4.23 6.54 -1.84
CA ALA A 228 3.70 6.58 -3.20
C ALA A 228 3.49 5.19 -3.80
N SER A 229 4.45 4.27 -3.61
CA SER A 229 4.50 2.97 -4.30
C SER A 229 3.62 1.87 -3.70
N SER A 230 3.09 1.02 -4.58
CA SER A 230 2.33 -0.19 -4.24
C SER A 230 3.19 -1.25 -3.56
N SER A 231 2.82 -1.68 -2.35
CA SER A 231 3.57 -2.66 -1.54
C SER A 231 3.31 -4.14 -1.94
N VAL A 232 3.16 -4.45 -3.23
CA VAL A 232 2.74 -5.78 -3.71
C VAL A 232 3.95 -6.72 -3.86
N GLY A 233 3.85 -7.93 -3.28
CA GLY A 233 4.95 -8.90 -3.21
C GLY A 233 5.21 -9.70 -4.50
N LEU A 234 4.27 -9.71 -5.44
CA LEU A 234 4.43 -10.35 -6.75
C LEU A 234 4.90 -9.32 -7.79
N SER A 235 5.78 -9.74 -8.70
CA SER A 235 6.23 -8.90 -9.82
C SER A 235 5.04 -8.63 -10.75
N GLN A 236 4.55 -7.38 -10.76
CA GLN A 236 3.37 -7.03 -11.53
C GLN A 236 3.77 -6.68 -12.97
N HIS A 237 3.56 -7.63 -13.89
CA HIS A 237 3.52 -7.32 -15.31
C HIS A 237 2.32 -6.39 -15.58
N ARG A 238 2.55 -5.36 -16.38
CA ARG A 238 1.59 -4.34 -16.75
C ARG A 238 1.53 -4.22 -18.26
N THR A 239 0.34 -3.93 -18.79
CA THR A 239 0.10 -3.75 -20.23
C THR A 239 -0.72 -2.48 -20.47
N THR A 240 -0.44 -1.84 -21.59
CA THR A 240 -1.30 -0.86 -22.26
C THR A 240 -1.78 -1.46 -23.58
N SER A 241 -2.48 -0.68 -24.41
CA SER A 241 -2.77 -1.01 -25.81
C SER A 241 -1.52 -1.25 -26.66
N GLU A 242 -0.40 -0.59 -26.33
CA GLU A 242 0.79 -0.51 -27.18
C GLU A 242 2.00 -1.25 -26.58
N PHE A 243 2.23 -1.11 -25.28
CA PHE A 243 3.44 -1.59 -24.62
C PHE A 243 3.16 -2.32 -23.31
N SER A 244 4.06 -3.24 -22.96
CA SER A 244 4.13 -3.86 -21.62
C SER A 244 5.37 -3.41 -20.85
N TRP A 245 5.29 -3.45 -19.51
CA TRP A 245 6.41 -3.17 -18.60
C TRP A 245 6.25 -4.01 -17.33
N ASN A 246 7.34 -4.14 -16.57
CA ASN A 246 7.29 -4.71 -15.23
C ASN A 246 7.30 -3.57 -14.21
N TYR A 247 6.31 -3.51 -13.33
CA TYR A 247 6.20 -2.45 -12.32
C TYR A 247 7.25 -2.62 -11.21
N ILE A 248 7.95 -1.53 -10.88
CA ILE A 248 9.04 -1.46 -9.91
C ILE A 248 8.57 -0.61 -8.71
N PRO A 249 8.24 -1.21 -7.55
CA PRO A 249 7.95 -0.43 -6.34
C PRO A 249 9.22 0.24 -5.83
N GLY A 250 9.14 1.53 -5.50
CA GLY A 250 10.29 2.33 -5.11
C GLY A 250 11.20 2.72 -6.28
N ALA A 251 10.64 2.88 -7.49
CA ALA A 251 11.39 3.21 -8.70
C ALA A 251 12.18 4.54 -8.63
N GLY A 252 11.77 5.51 -7.81
CA GLY A 252 12.53 6.74 -7.59
C GLY A 252 13.80 6.58 -6.73
N ASP A 253 14.08 5.38 -6.20
CA ASP A 253 15.19 5.09 -5.28
C ASP A 253 16.42 4.48 -6.00
N ASP A 254 17.63 4.79 -5.54
CA ASP A 254 18.91 4.72 -6.28
C ASP A 254 18.80 5.17 -7.76
N GLU A 255 18.39 6.42 -8.00
CA GLU A 255 18.34 7.01 -9.36
C GLU A 255 19.69 6.91 -10.10
N GLU A 256 20.80 6.91 -9.36
CA GLU A 256 22.17 6.73 -9.85
C GLU A 256 22.37 5.40 -10.61
N SER A 257 21.53 4.38 -10.31
CA SER A 257 21.61 3.06 -10.93
C SER A 257 20.92 2.95 -12.30
N TRP A 258 19.97 3.85 -12.61
CA TRP A 258 19.10 3.71 -13.79
C TRP A 258 18.81 5.02 -14.55
N ALA A 259 18.81 6.20 -13.92
CA ALA A 259 18.31 7.44 -14.51
C ALA A 259 19.26 8.08 -15.55
N ARG A 260 20.54 7.69 -15.58
CA ARG A 260 21.54 8.12 -16.59
C ARG A 260 21.69 9.64 -16.75
N GLY A 261 21.50 10.39 -15.67
CA GLY A 261 21.56 11.87 -15.67
C GLY A 261 20.24 12.57 -15.99
N LEU A 262 19.14 11.82 -16.21
CA LEU A 262 17.79 12.36 -16.17
C LEU A 262 17.46 12.77 -14.73
N SER A 263 16.97 13.99 -14.54
CA SER A 263 16.47 14.47 -13.25
C SER A 263 14.92 14.45 -13.22
N PRO A 264 14.29 14.46 -12.03
CA PRO A 264 12.84 14.53 -11.91
C PRO A 264 12.22 15.68 -12.71
N ALA A 265 12.84 16.85 -12.72
CA ALA A 265 12.36 18.02 -13.48
C ALA A 265 12.43 17.82 -15.00
N LEU A 266 13.47 17.13 -15.51
CA LEU A 266 13.55 16.78 -16.94
C LEU A 266 12.57 15.67 -17.33
N PHE A 267 12.38 14.68 -16.45
CA PHE A 267 11.34 13.66 -16.63
C PHE A 267 9.96 14.30 -16.73
N TRP A 268 9.55 15.11 -15.75
CA TRP A 268 8.23 15.74 -15.74
C TRP A 268 7.98 16.70 -16.90
N LYS A 269 9.01 17.43 -17.35
CA LYS A 269 8.93 18.28 -18.54
C LYS A 269 8.71 17.49 -19.85
N HIS A 270 9.16 16.23 -19.91
CA HIS A 270 9.14 15.40 -21.12
C HIS A 270 8.36 14.08 -20.93
N VAL A 271 7.49 14.02 -19.92
CA VAL A 271 6.89 12.77 -19.42
C VAL A 271 6.16 11.97 -20.50
N TYR A 272 5.34 12.62 -21.31
CA TYR A 272 4.59 11.95 -22.38
C TYR A 272 5.48 11.45 -23.52
N ASP A 273 6.56 12.16 -23.87
CA ASP A 273 7.49 11.73 -24.93
C ASP A 273 8.34 10.53 -24.48
N LEU A 274 8.79 10.53 -23.21
CA LEU A 274 9.53 9.44 -22.58
C LEU A 274 8.69 8.18 -22.36
N ILE A 275 7.38 8.34 -22.15
CA ILE A 275 6.45 7.25 -21.88
C ILE A 275 5.85 6.67 -23.18
N ASN A 276 5.51 7.51 -24.15
CA ASN A 276 4.88 7.05 -25.39
C ASN A 276 5.92 6.55 -26.42
N SER A 277 7.22 6.76 -26.19
CA SER A 277 8.27 6.21 -27.05
C SER A 277 8.45 4.69 -26.96
N GLY A 278 7.79 4.03 -26.00
CA GLY A 278 7.98 2.61 -25.73
C GLY A 278 9.35 2.25 -25.14
N PRO A 279 9.58 0.97 -24.79
CA PRO A 279 10.77 0.51 -24.08
C PRO A 279 12.08 0.66 -24.86
N ASP A 280 12.04 0.44 -26.17
CA ASP A 280 13.24 0.38 -27.01
C ASP A 280 13.84 1.79 -27.22
N MET A 281 13.01 2.76 -27.61
CA MET A 281 13.46 4.14 -27.87
C MET A 281 13.67 4.96 -26.60
N CYS A 282 13.11 4.55 -25.44
CA CYS A 282 13.21 5.29 -24.17
C CYS A 282 14.67 5.62 -23.79
N ASN A 283 15.60 4.69 -23.99
CA ASN A 283 17.02 4.90 -23.67
C ASN A 283 17.66 6.00 -24.53
N GLN A 284 17.28 6.10 -25.80
CA GLN A 284 17.75 7.14 -26.72
C GLN A 284 17.11 8.50 -26.38
N LYS A 285 15.79 8.52 -26.15
CA LYS A 285 15.05 9.72 -25.74
C LYS A 285 15.63 10.35 -24.46
N VAL A 286 15.96 9.53 -23.46
CA VAL A 286 16.64 10.00 -22.24
C VAL A 286 17.99 10.64 -22.56
N ALA A 287 18.82 10.01 -23.39
CA ALA A 287 20.12 10.57 -23.79
C ALA A 287 19.96 11.92 -24.51
N ASP A 288 19.03 12.01 -25.48
CA ASP A 288 18.72 13.24 -26.21
C ASP A 288 18.28 14.38 -25.28
N ILE A 289 17.39 14.10 -24.31
CA ILE A 289 16.88 15.09 -23.35
C ILE A 289 17.97 15.56 -22.39
N VAL A 290 18.79 14.63 -21.87
CA VAL A 290 19.90 14.94 -20.95
C VAL A 290 20.98 15.75 -21.66
N GLU A 291 21.35 15.40 -22.89
CA GLU A 291 22.38 16.12 -23.64
C GLU A 291 21.89 17.50 -24.10
N ARG A 292 20.65 17.64 -24.59
CA ARG A 292 20.06 18.96 -24.89
C ARG A 292 20.03 19.85 -23.65
N SER A 293 19.73 19.29 -22.48
CA SER A 293 19.79 20.01 -21.20
C SER A 293 21.23 20.41 -20.82
N ARG A 294 22.21 19.52 -20.98
CA ARG A 294 23.63 19.81 -20.73
C ARG A 294 24.14 20.92 -21.64
N VAL A 295 23.87 20.84 -22.95
CA VAL A 295 24.24 21.85 -23.95
C VAL A 295 23.57 23.20 -23.65
N SER A 296 22.29 23.21 -23.30
CA SER A 296 21.55 24.45 -22.99
C SER A 296 22.01 25.15 -21.70
N ARG A 297 22.62 24.41 -20.77
CA ARG A 297 23.29 24.96 -19.57
C ARG A 297 24.69 25.48 -19.90
N ALA A 298 25.46 24.75 -20.70
CA ALA A 298 26.77 25.20 -21.17
C ALA A 298 26.69 26.55 -21.93
N HIS A 299 25.67 26.74 -22.77
CA HIS A 299 25.43 28.02 -23.47
C HIS A 299 25.07 29.19 -22.54
N ARG A 300 24.71 28.92 -21.27
CA ARG A 300 24.45 29.93 -20.24
C ARG A 300 25.64 30.17 -19.29
N GLY A 301 26.78 29.52 -19.54
CA GLY A 301 27.94 29.54 -18.65
C GLY A 301 27.77 28.71 -17.37
N GLU A 302 26.70 27.91 -17.26
CA GLU A 302 26.47 27.02 -16.12
C GLU A 302 27.38 25.78 -16.18
N SER A 303 27.70 25.21 -15.01
CA SER A 303 28.50 23.99 -14.92
C SER A 303 27.79 22.80 -15.59
N ALA A 304 28.37 22.29 -16.67
CA ALA A 304 27.77 21.32 -17.57
C ALA A 304 28.70 20.12 -17.90
N PRO A 305 29.22 19.41 -16.87
CA PRO A 305 30.17 18.31 -17.05
C PRO A 305 29.63 17.20 -17.94
N GLN A 306 30.52 16.60 -18.75
CA GLN A 306 30.17 15.47 -19.60
C GLN A 306 30.05 14.18 -18.78
N ILE A 307 28.93 13.48 -18.92
CA ILE A 307 28.71 12.16 -18.30
C ILE A 307 29.45 11.13 -19.15
N THR A 308 30.71 10.85 -18.80
CA THR A 308 31.53 9.85 -19.50
C THR A 308 31.05 8.44 -19.16
N VAL A 309 30.07 7.94 -19.92
CA VAL A 309 29.67 6.53 -19.89
C VAL A 309 30.86 5.70 -20.37
N LYS A 310 31.54 5.01 -19.43
CA LYS A 310 32.65 4.10 -19.78
C LYS A 310 32.16 3.08 -20.82
N PRO A 311 32.80 2.99 -22.01
CA PRO A 311 32.45 1.97 -22.98
C PRO A 311 32.57 0.58 -22.35
N LEU A 312 31.61 -0.30 -22.62
CA LEU A 312 31.70 -1.69 -22.22
C LEU A 312 32.84 -2.32 -23.02
N LYS A 313 34.03 -2.46 -22.40
CA LYS A 313 35.20 -3.01 -23.08
C LYS A 313 34.88 -4.36 -23.71
N SER A 314 35.13 -4.46 -25.01
CA SER A 314 35.19 -5.72 -25.74
C SER A 314 36.26 -6.63 -25.13
N THR A 315 36.02 -7.94 -25.19
CA THR A 315 36.88 -8.97 -24.60
C THR A 315 38.26 -9.01 -25.26
N SER A 316 39.31 -8.86 -24.46
CA SER A 316 40.60 -9.52 -24.71
C SER A 316 40.68 -10.77 -23.83
N LEU A 317 40.95 -11.92 -24.44
CA LEU A 317 41.22 -13.17 -23.73
C LEU A 317 42.56 -13.06 -23.00
N LEU A 318 42.62 -13.57 -21.77
CA LEU A 318 43.78 -14.26 -21.18
C LEU A 318 43.28 -15.06 -19.97
N HIS A 319 44.00 -16.13 -19.61
CA HIS A 319 43.58 -17.09 -18.59
C HIS A 319 43.90 -16.59 -17.17
N GLU A 320 43.04 -16.89 -16.19
CA GLU A 320 43.40 -17.64 -14.97
C GLU A 320 42.17 -17.96 -14.09
N GLU A 321 42.17 -19.17 -13.54
CA GLU A 321 41.27 -19.74 -12.52
C GLU A 321 42.02 -20.97 -11.94
N PRO A 322 41.67 -21.55 -10.77
CA PRO A 322 40.64 -21.15 -9.80
C PRO A 322 41.13 -21.14 -8.33
N SER A 323 40.23 -20.86 -7.40
CA SER A 323 40.16 -21.65 -6.16
C SER A 323 38.73 -21.68 -5.60
N VAL A 324 38.36 -22.82 -4.99
CA VAL A 324 37.01 -23.12 -4.47
C VAL A 324 37.11 -23.51 -3.00
N THR A 325 36.17 -23.03 -2.20
CA THR A 325 35.72 -23.73 -0.98
C THR A 325 34.21 -23.60 -0.89
N ASP A 326 33.51 -24.73 -0.93
CA ASP A 326 32.10 -24.80 -0.54
C ASP A 326 31.93 -24.56 0.97
N ASP A 327 30.69 -24.27 1.39
CA ASP A 327 30.08 -25.13 2.41
C ASP A 327 28.54 -25.04 2.34
N ILE A 328 27.89 -26.20 2.23
CA ILE A 328 26.43 -26.34 2.28
C ILE A 328 26.10 -27.26 3.45
N LEU A 329 25.39 -26.73 4.45
CA LEU A 329 24.78 -27.57 5.49
C LEU A 329 23.27 -27.39 5.55
N ASN A 330 22.59 -28.54 5.60
CA ASN A 330 21.14 -28.64 5.59
C ASN A 330 20.55 -28.25 6.95
N ILE A 331 19.43 -27.55 6.93
CA ILE A 331 18.50 -27.49 8.07
C ILE A 331 17.19 -28.13 7.62
N LYS A 332 16.84 -29.27 8.22
CA LYS A 332 15.48 -29.79 8.19
C LYS A 332 14.58 -28.85 8.99
N ILE A 333 13.35 -28.67 8.54
CA ILE A 333 12.28 -28.11 9.38
C ILE A 333 11.27 -29.25 9.55
N ASP A 334 11.27 -29.85 10.74
CA ASP A 334 10.28 -30.87 11.09
C ASP A 334 8.89 -30.22 11.12
N THR A 335 7.89 -30.91 10.55
CA THR A 335 6.55 -30.37 10.33
C THR A 335 5.53 -31.19 11.11
N GLU A 336 5.40 -30.93 12.41
CA GLU A 336 4.33 -31.54 13.21
C GLU A 336 3.93 -30.67 14.42
N SER A 337 2.79 -29.99 14.29
CA SER A 337 1.91 -29.60 15.40
C SER A 337 0.52 -29.31 14.82
N SER A 338 -0.48 -30.11 15.20
CA SER A 338 -1.90 -29.81 15.02
C SER A 338 -2.32 -28.65 15.96
N GLU A 339 -3.45 -27.95 15.82
CA GLU A 339 -4.83 -28.44 15.75
C GLU A 339 -5.72 -27.77 14.68
N ASP A 340 -6.92 -28.33 14.48
CA ASP A 340 -7.85 -28.09 13.38
C ASP A 340 -9.20 -27.51 13.84
N PHE A 341 -9.85 -26.70 13.00
CA PHE A 341 -11.30 -26.39 13.06
C PHE A 341 -11.83 -25.91 11.69
N GLY A 342 -12.16 -26.85 10.79
CA GLY A 342 -12.71 -26.57 9.46
C GLY A 342 -14.15 -26.03 9.37
N ILE A 343 -14.83 -25.79 10.51
CA ILE A 343 -16.19 -25.22 10.57
C ILE A 343 -16.18 -23.96 11.45
N SER A 344 -16.74 -22.86 10.94
CA SER A 344 -16.72 -21.54 11.58
C SER A 344 -18.13 -21.05 11.94
N TRP A 345 -18.48 -21.10 13.23
CA TRP A 345 -19.75 -20.56 13.76
C TRP A 345 -19.75 -19.04 13.82
N LEU A 346 -20.79 -18.40 13.27
CA LEU A 346 -20.90 -16.94 13.10
C LEU A 346 -21.31 -16.21 14.39
N GLY A 347 -20.60 -16.49 15.48
CA GLY A 347 -21.00 -16.09 16.83
C GLY A 347 -22.24 -16.87 17.30
N SER A 348 -23.09 -16.24 18.10
CA SER A 348 -24.27 -16.86 18.71
C SER A 348 -25.50 -16.91 17.78
N THR A 349 -25.33 -16.98 16.45
CA THR A 349 -26.45 -16.86 15.49
C THR A 349 -26.93 -18.22 14.93
N ASN A 350 -26.57 -19.33 15.58
CA ASN A 350 -26.86 -20.72 15.18
C ASN A 350 -26.56 -21.03 13.70
N LEU A 351 -25.59 -20.33 13.12
CA LEU A 351 -25.23 -20.40 11.70
C LEU A 351 -23.72 -20.58 11.58
N ALA A 352 -23.29 -21.55 10.78
CA ALA A 352 -21.89 -21.84 10.49
C ALA A 352 -21.58 -21.79 9.00
N VAL A 353 -20.30 -21.59 8.68
CA VAL A 353 -19.75 -21.75 7.33
C VAL A 353 -18.58 -22.74 7.39
N GLY A 354 -18.47 -23.64 6.42
CA GLY A 354 -17.38 -24.62 6.35
C GLY A 354 -17.18 -25.19 4.95
N THR A 355 -16.24 -26.12 4.80
CA THR A 355 -16.01 -26.81 3.52
C THR A 355 -16.93 -28.03 3.36
N SER A 356 -17.36 -28.36 2.14
CA SER A 356 -18.30 -29.47 1.92
C SER A 356 -17.72 -30.86 2.25
N GLN A 357 -16.39 -31.02 2.28
CA GLN A 357 -15.74 -32.26 2.74
C GLN A 357 -15.97 -32.51 4.24
N ILE A 358 -15.94 -31.46 5.07
CA ILE A 358 -16.06 -31.54 6.54
C ILE A 358 -17.53 -31.49 6.99
N ALA A 359 -18.43 -31.03 6.12
CA ALA A 359 -19.87 -31.05 6.35
C ALA A 359 -20.48 -32.47 6.41
N ALA A 360 -19.74 -33.52 6.00
CA ALA A 360 -20.19 -34.91 6.10
C ALA A 360 -20.16 -35.42 7.56
N ASP A 361 -19.09 -35.10 8.29
CA ASP A 361 -18.80 -35.57 9.65
C ASP A 361 -19.14 -34.52 10.72
N ALA A 362 -19.91 -33.50 10.36
CA ALA A 362 -20.21 -32.33 11.19
C ALA A 362 -21.18 -32.65 12.35
N ALA A 363 -20.61 -33.07 13.49
CA ALA A 363 -21.34 -33.10 14.76
C ALA A 363 -21.91 -31.72 15.14
N ASP A 364 -22.99 -31.70 15.93
CA ASP A 364 -23.58 -30.48 16.50
C ASP A 364 -24.15 -29.49 15.44
N VAL A 365 -24.81 -30.07 14.42
CA VAL A 365 -25.51 -29.38 13.32
C VAL A 365 -26.88 -30.05 13.07
N ASP A 366 -27.97 -29.28 13.05
CA ASP A 366 -29.33 -29.80 12.83
C ASP A 366 -29.72 -29.86 11.35
N CYS A 367 -29.11 -29.01 10.51
CA CYS A 367 -29.43 -28.87 9.09
C CYS A 367 -28.26 -28.30 8.27
N ILE A 368 -28.18 -28.69 6.99
CA ILE A 368 -27.06 -28.37 6.10
C ILE A 368 -27.59 -27.83 4.77
N LEU A 369 -27.03 -26.69 4.35
CA LEU A 369 -27.19 -26.10 3.02
C LEU A 369 -25.87 -26.27 2.25
N ASN A 370 -25.81 -27.28 1.37
CA ASN A 370 -24.66 -27.52 0.51
C ASN A 370 -24.81 -26.72 -0.79
N CYS A 371 -23.82 -25.88 -1.09
CA CYS A 371 -23.77 -25.05 -2.29
C CYS A 371 -22.73 -25.52 -3.33
N ASP A 372 -22.01 -26.61 -3.06
CA ASP A 372 -21.00 -27.18 -3.97
C ASP A 372 -21.65 -27.96 -5.13
N ARG A 373 -20.86 -28.33 -6.14
CA ARG A 373 -21.32 -29.07 -7.31
C ARG A 373 -21.88 -30.45 -6.95
N GLU A 374 -21.14 -31.19 -6.14
CA GLU A 374 -21.50 -32.55 -5.75
C GLU A 374 -22.38 -32.56 -4.50
N SER A 375 -23.33 -33.49 -4.45
CA SER A 375 -24.09 -33.80 -3.23
C SER A 375 -23.23 -34.62 -2.27
N ILE A 376 -23.37 -34.39 -0.96
CA ILE A 376 -22.72 -35.17 0.09
C ILE A 376 -23.73 -36.11 0.77
N SER A 377 -23.29 -37.29 1.17
CA SER A 377 -24.09 -38.19 2.01
C SER A 377 -23.96 -37.76 3.47
N VAL A 378 -25.08 -37.58 4.17
CA VAL A 378 -25.12 -37.06 5.55
C VAL A 378 -26.15 -37.79 6.40
N CYS A 379 -25.78 -38.16 7.62
CA CYS A 379 -26.67 -38.78 8.60
C CYS A 379 -27.41 -37.70 9.43
N LEU A 380 -28.38 -37.01 8.82
CA LEU A 380 -29.21 -36.01 9.49
C LEU A 380 -30.57 -36.59 9.96
N PRO A 381 -31.22 -36.01 10.99
CA PRO A 381 -32.44 -36.59 11.59
C PRO A 381 -33.70 -36.61 10.68
N SER A 382 -33.67 -35.89 9.56
CA SER A 382 -34.75 -35.84 8.56
C SER A 382 -34.18 -35.49 7.19
N ALA A 383 -34.77 -36.01 6.12
CA ALA A 383 -34.45 -35.61 4.75
C ALA A 383 -34.66 -34.11 4.51
N GLU A 384 -35.59 -33.47 5.23
CA GLU A 384 -35.85 -32.02 5.16
C GLU A 384 -34.76 -31.16 5.82
N SER A 385 -33.83 -31.77 6.57
CA SER A 385 -32.67 -31.06 7.13
C SER A 385 -31.51 -30.89 6.15
N TYR A 386 -31.54 -31.51 4.97
CA TYR A 386 -30.52 -31.33 3.92
C TYR A 386 -31.09 -30.59 2.71
N LEU A 387 -30.41 -29.54 2.26
CA LEU A 387 -30.69 -28.88 0.98
C LEU A 387 -29.42 -28.73 0.15
N HIS A 388 -29.39 -29.36 -1.01
CA HIS A 388 -28.34 -29.18 -2.02
C HIS A 388 -28.82 -28.21 -3.11
N LEU A 389 -28.04 -27.15 -3.33
CA LEU A 389 -28.24 -26.19 -4.42
C LEU A 389 -26.90 -26.05 -5.15
N PRO A 390 -26.60 -26.83 -6.21
CA PRO A 390 -25.30 -26.78 -6.86
C PRO A 390 -25.07 -25.42 -7.55
N MET A 391 -24.22 -24.59 -6.93
CA MET A 391 -23.89 -23.25 -7.44
C MET A 391 -22.53 -23.26 -8.12
N VAL A 392 -22.47 -22.74 -9.36
CA VAL A 392 -21.20 -22.52 -10.05
C VAL A 392 -20.75 -21.07 -9.94
N THR A 393 -19.43 -20.83 -9.99
CA THR A 393 -18.90 -19.47 -9.95
C THR A 393 -19.33 -18.66 -11.18
N SER A 394 -19.35 -17.33 -11.06
CA SER A 394 -19.73 -16.40 -12.14
C SER A 394 -18.83 -16.41 -13.39
N LYS A 395 -17.85 -17.33 -13.46
CA LYS A 395 -17.07 -17.66 -14.67
C LYS A 395 -17.79 -18.70 -15.56
N PHE A 396 -18.64 -19.55 -14.99
CA PHE A 396 -19.32 -20.64 -15.68
C PHE A 396 -20.80 -20.32 -15.94
N ASP A 397 -21.52 -19.81 -14.94
CA ASP A 397 -22.84 -19.20 -15.12
C ASP A 397 -22.91 -17.90 -14.30
N ARG A 398 -23.29 -16.81 -14.98
CA ARG A 398 -23.39 -15.46 -14.44
C ARG A 398 -24.54 -15.28 -13.43
N PHE A 399 -25.54 -16.18 -13.44
CA PHE A 399 -26.78 -16.07 -12.65
C PHE A 399 -27.05 -17.25 -11.71
N SER A 400 -26.19 -18.29 -11.68
CA SER A 400 -26.34 -19.50 -10.86
C SER A 400 -26.62 -19.22 -9.39
N LEU A 401 -25.94 -18.23 -8.80
CA LEU A 401 -26.20 -17.79 -7.42
C LEU A 401 -27.55 -17.07 -7.33
N LEU A 402 -27.80 -16.07 -8.18
CA LEU A 402 -29.04 -15.27 -8.18
C LEU A 402 -30.30 -16.14 -8.26
N ASN A 403 -30.27 -17.17 -9.11
CA ASN A 403 -31.39 -18.08 -9.33
C ASN A 403 -31.68 -18.98 -8.11
N ASN A 404 -30.66 -19.29 -7.30
CA ASN A 404 -30.78 -20.15 -6.13
C ASN A 404 -30.94 -19.39 -4.79
N LEU A 405 -30.61 -18.09 -4.74
CA LEU A 405 -30.78 -17.23 -3.56
C LEU A 405 -32.17 -17.31 -2.90
N PRO A 406 -33.31 -17.33 -3.65
CA PRO A 406 -34.63 -17.44 -3.02
C PRO A 406 -34.79 -18.70 -2.17
N LYS A 407 -34.35 -19.86 -2.70
CA LYS A 407 -34.44 -21.17 -2.03
C LYS A 407 -33.48 -21.28 -0.85
N ALA A 408 -32.25 -20.79 -1.02
CA ALA A 408 -31.27 -20.73 0.06
C ALA A 408 -31.76 -19.88 1.24
N VAL A 409 -32.34 -18.70 0.96
CA VAL A 409 -32.83 -17.78 1.99
C VAL A 409 -34.12 -18.27 2.65
N SER A 410 -35.04 -18.95 1.94
CA SER A 410 -36.22 -19.53 2.58
C SER A 410 -35.86 -20.68 3.50
N PHE A 411 -35.00 -21.61 3.06
CA PHE A 411 -34.52 -22.73 3.87
C PHE A 411 -33.77 -22.26 5.13
N ALA A 412 -32.89 -21.26 4.99
CA ALA A 412 -32.16 -20.70 6.12
C ALA A 412 -33.09 -19.99 7.12
N LYS A 413 -34.02 -19.16 6.64
CA LYS A 413 -35.01 -18.49 7.51
C LYS A 413 -35.90 -19.48 8.24
N PHE A 414 -36.35 -20.54 7.57
CA PHE A 414 -37.21 -21.55 8.16
C PHE A 414 -36.50 -22.23 9.34
N ASN A 415 -35.35 -22.88 9.09
CA ASN A 415 -34.66 -23.63 10.14
C ASN A 415 -34.15 -22.72 11.28
N LEU A 416 -33.55 -21.56 10.99
CA LEU A 416 -33.10 -20.63 12.03
C LEU A 416 -34.25 -20.07 12.88
N SER A 417 -35.48 -19.95 12.34
CA SER A 417 -36.64 -19.52 13.14
C SER A 417 -37.11 -20.59 14.15
N GLN A 418 -36.76 -21.86 13.91
CA GLN A 418 -37.00 -22.98 14.83
C GLN A 418 -35.81 -23.17 15.81
N GLY A 419 -34.87 -22.23 15.86
CA GLY A 419 -33.67 -22.31 16.71
C GLY A 419 -32.59 -23.29 16.23
N LYS A 420 -32.85 -24.07 15.17
CA LYS A 420 -31.91 -25.07 14.64
C LYS A 420 -30.57 -24.48 14.23
N ARG A 421 -29.52 -25.27 14.40
CA ARG A 421 -28.14 -25.00 13.97
C ARG A 421 -27.95 -25.37 12.50
N LEU A 422 -27.59 -24.37 11.69
CA LEU A 422 -27.46 -24.47 10.24
C LEU A 422 -26.00 -24.34 9.80
N LEU A 423 -25.50 -25.31 9.04
CA LEU A 423 -24.22 -25.21 8.33
C LEU A 423 -24.45 -24.84 6.86
N VAL A 424 -23.68 -23.88 6.33
CA VAL A 424 -23.63 -23.56 4.89
C VAL A 424 -22.25 -23.90 4.35
N CYS A 425 -22.15 -24.79 3.36
CA CYS A 425 -20.86 -25.30 2.88
C CYS A 425 -20.63 -25.16 1.38
N CYS A 426 -19.35 -24.98 1.01
CA CYS A 426 -18.85 -25.02 -0.36
C CYS A 426 -17.33 -25.31 -0.41
N ASN A 427 -16.81 -25.66 -1.58
CA ASN A 427 -15.44 -26.15 -1.80
C ASN A 427 -14.27 -25.26 -1.27
N ASN A 428 -14.38 -23.93 -1.31
CA ASN A 428 -13.21 -23.04 -1.42
C ASN A 428 -13.19 -21.77 -0.53
N GLY A 429 -13.75 -21.78 0.68
CA GLY A 429 -13.71 -20.61 1.57
C GLY A 429 -12.28 -20.07 1.84
N THR A 430 -12.02 -18.76 1.59
CA THR A 430 -10.84 -17.92 1.99
C THR A 430 -11.26 -16.41 1.99
N PHE A 431 -10.82 -15.41 2.79
CA PHE A 431 -11.34 -13.99 2.65
C PHE A 431 -10.37 -12.79 2.90
N ASP A 432 -10.91 -11.56 2.82
CA ASP A 432 -10.29 -10.22 2.73
C ASP A 432 -11.20 -9.04 3.24
N ASP A 433 -11.45 -8.99 4.57
CA ASP A 433 -11.28 -7.82 5.50
C ASP A 433 -12.20 -6.53 5.54
N GLY A 434 -12.68 -6.14 6.75
CA GLY A 434 -13.24 -4.81 7.22
C GLY A 434 -14.63 -4.25 6.76
N LYS A 435 -15.67 -3.85 7.56
CA LYS A 435 -16.23 -4.05 8.95
C LYS A 435 -17.74 -3.57 9.03
N SER A 436 -18.49 -3.77 10.15
CA SER A 436 -20.00 -3.81 10.28
C SER A 436 -20.73 -2.55 10.87
N PHE A 437 -22.05 -2.40 11.21
CA PHE A 437 -23.40 -2.99 10.90
C PHE A 437 -24.57 -1.93 11.08
N ASN A 438 -25.73 -2.07 10.39
CA ASN A 438 -27.15 -1.67 10.72
C ASN A 438 -27.99 -0.74 9.78
N VAL A 439 -29.07 -1.32 9.19
CA VAL A 439 -30.51 -0.93 9.01
C VAL A 439 -30.89 0.54 8.65
N THR A 440 -31.80 0.91 7.71
CA THR A 440 -33.00 0.23 7.11
C THR A 440 -33.12 0.29 5.56
N GLN A 441 -32.05 0.48 4.79
CA GLN A 441 -32.04 0.18 3.35
C GLN A 441 -30.80 -0.68 3.04
N VAL A 442 -30.89 -1.68 2.15
CA VAL A 442 -29.70 -2.47 1.81
C VAL A 442 -28.84 -1.68 0.83
N THR A 443 -27.88 -0.93 1.36
CA THR A 443 -26.89 -0.22 0.56
C THR A 443 -25.70 -1.14 0.20
N LYS A 444 -24.82 -0.66 -0.68
CA LYS A 444 -23.51 -1.31 -0.93
C LYS A 444 -22.64 -1.33 0.34
N TRP A 445 -22.91 -0.43 1.29
CA TRP A 445 -22.27 -0.38 2.60
C TRP A 445 -22.79 -1.50 3.52
N ASP A 446 -24.10 -1.76 3.56
CA ASP A 446 -24.68 -2.87 4.33
C ASP A 446 -24.21 -4.25 3.87
N MET A 447 -23.98 -4.42 2.56
CA MET A 447 -23.37 -5.62 2.00
C MET A 447 -21.94 -5.84 2.52
N ARG A 448 -21.10 -4.80 2.58
CA ARG A 448 -19.76 -4.87 3.18
C ARG A 448 -19.85 -5.17 4.68
N ARG A 449 -20.74 -4.47 5.38
CA ARG A 449 -20.98 -4.64 6.82
C ARG A 449 -21.38 -6.07 7.20
N ARG A 450 -22.23 -6.71 6.40
CA ARG A 450 -22.64 -8.12 6.56
C ARG A 450 -21.50 -9.09 6.27
N LEU A 451 -20.82 -8.93 5.13
CA LEU A 451 -19.73 -9.81 4.72
C LEU A 451 -18.63 -9.90 5.78
N VAL A 452 -18.29 -8.79 6.43
CA VAL A 452 -17.19 -8.79 7.39
C VAL A 452 -17.60 -9.35 8.75
N TYR A 453 -18.89 -9.30 9.11
CA TYR A 453 -19.38 -10.07 10.25
C TYR A 453 -19.19 -11.57 10.02
N VAL A 454 -19.50 -12.08 8.83
CA VAL A 454 -19.23 -13.48 8.44
C VAL A 454 -17.73 -13.77 8.60
N CYS A 455 -16.88 -12.90 8.06
CA CYS A 455 -15.44 -13.14 8.01
C CYS A 455 -14.65 -12.84 9.30
N LYS A 456 -15.31 -12.35 10.35
CA LYS A 456 -14.78 -12.41 11.72
C LYS A 456 -14.62 -13.87 12.19
N PHE A 457 -15.49 -14.75 11.73
CA PHE A 457 -15.55 -16.14 12.17
C PHE A 457 -15.08 -17.07 11.07
N ALA A 458 -15.74 -17.03 9.91
CA ALA A 458 -15.27 -17.63 8.68
C ALA A 458 -14.22 -16.72 8.02
N THR A 459 -13.05 -16.61 8.66
CA THR A 459 -11.83 -15.97 8.11
C THR A 459 -11.60 -16.39 6.66
N ASN A 460 -12.05 -17.59 6.35
CA ASN A 460 -12.05 -18.23 5.06
C ASN A 460 -13.45 -18.26 4.37
N ALA A 461 -13.86 -17.22 3.62
CA ALA A 461 -15.07 -17.24 2.76
C ALA A 461 -15.07 -16.21 1.57
N ARG A 462 -14.75 -16.60 0.31
CA ARG A 462 -14.48 -15.66 -0.83
C ARG A 462 -15.63 -15.50 -1.85
N PRO A 463 -16.59 -14.58 -1.65
CA PRO A 463 -17.56 -14.25 -2.69
C PRO A 463 -16.89 -13.39 -3.78
N SER A 464 -17.02 -13.80 -5.04
CA SER A 464 -16.54 -12.98 -6.16
C SER A 464 -17.28 -11.63 -6.24
N ARG A 465 -16.69 -10.62 -6.88
CA ARG A 465 -17.38 -9.36 -7.21
C ARG A 465 -18.67 -9.58 -8.02
N GLY A 466 -18.74 -10.66 -8.82
CA GLY A 466 -19.95 -11.07 -9.53
C GLY A 466 -21.02 -11.66 -8.60
N ASN A 467 -20.61 -12.42 -7.59
CA ASN A 467 -21.50 -12.99 -6.57
C ASN A 467 -22.08 -11.86 -5.69
N LEU A 468 -21.23 -10.94 -5.21
CA LEU A 468 -21.66 -9.79 -4.40
C LEU A 468 -22.63 -8.88 -5.16
N ARG A 469 -22.44 -8.68 -6.47
CA ARG A 469 -23.39 -7.93 -7.31
C ARG A 469 -24.75 -8.63 -7.41
N GLN A 470 -24.79 -9.96 -7.53
CA GLN A 470 -26.05 -10.72 -7.55
C GLN A 470 -26.80 -10.61 -6.21
N VAL A 471 -26.11 -10.82 -5.08
CA VAL A 471 -26.73 -10.70 -3.74
C VAL A 471 -27.22 -9.27 -3.48
N PHE A 472 -26.45 -8.25 -3.86
CA PHE A 472 -26.87 -6.86 -3.75
C PHE A 472 -28.12 -6.58 -4.60
N ASN A 473 -28.12 -6.96 -5.89
CA ASN A 473 -29.26 -6.77 -6.79
C ASN A 473 -30.54 -7.49 -6.29
N PHE A 474 -30.41 -8.68 -5.72
CA PHE A 474 -31.50 -9.42 -5.09
C PHE A 474 -32.09 -8.66 -3.89
N LEU A 475 -31.24 -8.16 -3.00
CA LEU A 475 -31.68 -7.47 -1.78
C LEU A 475 -32.26 -6.06 -2.00
N ILE A 476 -32.02 -5.42 -3.15
CA ILE A 476 -32.61 -4.12 -3.54
C ILE A 476 -33.82 -4.25 -4.47
N GLY A 477 -34.28 -5.47 -4.78
CA GLY A 477 -35.47 -5.69 -5.62
C GLY A 477 -35.27 -5.33 -7.11
N GLY A 478 -34.05 -5.41 -7.63
CA GLY A 478 -33.80 -5.44 -9.09
C GLY A 478 -34.06 -4.17 -9.91
N LYS A 479 -34.35 -3.01 -9.31
CA LYS A 479 -34.54 -1.75 -10.06
C LYS A 479 -33.26 -1.35 -10.82
N SER A 480 -33.39 -1.10 -12.12
CA SER A 480 -32.29 -0.76 -13.03
C SER A 480 -31.90 0.72 -12.94
N VAL A 481 -30.65 1.02 -13.27
CA VAL A 481 -30.18 2.39 -13.55
C VAL A 481 -30.18 2.58 -15.06
N HIS A 482 -31.12 3.39 -15.55
CA HIS A 482 -31.15 4.00 -16.87
C HIS A 482 -31.63 5.45 -16.70
N SER A 483 -31.34 6.31 -17.68
CA SER A 483 -31.40 7.79 -17.66
C SER A 483 -30.30 8.48 -16.84
N LEU A 484 -29.28 8.97 -17.55
CA LEU A 484 -28.49 10.20 -17.31
C LEU A 484 -27.50 10.37 -18.49
N ASP A 485 -28.04 10.37 -19.71
CA ASP A 485 -27.31 10.49 -20.99
C ASP A 485 -28.27 11.09 -22.04
N THR A 486 -28.67 12.36 -21.83
CA THR A 486 -29.34 13.27 -22.80
C THR A 486 -29.63 14.58 -22.09
N GLU A 487 -28.83 15.62 -22.35
CA GLU A 487 -29.25 17.05 -22.37
C GLU A 487 -28.05 17.95 -22.72
N ARG A 488 -27.86 18.11 -24.03
CA ARG A 488 -27.36 19.33 -24.66
C ARG A 488 -28.22 19.51 -25.90
N ASP A 489 -28.90 20.65 -25.99
CA ASP A 489 -29.22 21.42 -27.20
C ASP A 489 -30.39 22.37 -26.89
N GLU A 490 -30.10 23.44 -26.14
CA GLU A 490 -30.56 24.83 -26.34
C GLU A 490 -29.76 25.79 -25.41
#